data_AF-A0A838CQH7-F1
#
_entry.id   AF-A0A838CQH7-F1
#
_cell.length_a   1.000
_cell.length_b   1.000
_cell.length_c   1.000
_cell.angle_alpha   90.00
_cell.angle_beta   90.00
_cell.angle_gamma   90.00
#
_symmetry.space_group_name_H-M   'P 1'
#
loop_
_entity.id
_entity.type
_entity.pdbx_description
1 polymer ?
#
loop_
_entity_poly.entity_id
_entity_poly.type
_entity_poly.pdbx_seq_one_letter_code
_entity_poly.pdbx_strand_id
1 'polypeptide(L)'
;MQMVVFSIRKEIAERYYYKVDLMKRFFLELIQRPESIAHVRQLLYITESFPFHEWVVKHSPLKEGVKRSLSHDVPFLKSSSSYGIMDNKNYCCLFQCENLWQAEAMVLEPLRRSSHSFYIIETKGEHYGWLSPLAGQRLLL
;
A
#
# COMPACT_ATOMS: atom_id res chain seq x y z
N MET A 1 7.59 9.34 -8.41
CA MET A 1 6.39 8.48 -8.41
C MET A 1 5.90 8.31 -6.97
N GLN A 2 4.58 8.39 -6.77
CA GLN A 2 3.92 8.19 -5.48
C GLN A 2 3.13 6.89 -5.53
N MET A 3 3.45 5.94 -4.66
CA MET A 3 2.72 4.69 -4.53
C MET A 3 2.08 4.59 -3.15
N VAL A 4 0.82 4.20 -3.12
CA VAL A 4 0.10 3.83 -1.91
C VAL A 4 -0.01 2.32 -1.86
N VAL A 5 0.36 1.75 -0.72
CA VAL A 5 0.21 0.33 -0.41
C VAL A 5 -0.86 0.19 0.65
N PHE A 6 -1.88 -0.61 0.37
CA PHE A 6 -2.96 -0.93 1.30
C PHE A 6 -2.81 -2.36 1.78
N SER A 7 -2.90 -2.57 3.10
CA SER A 7 -3.04 -3.88 3.72
C SER A 7 -4.50 -4.29 3.69
N ILE A 8 -4.80 -5.35 2.94
CA ILE A 8 -6.15 -5.82 2.64
C ILE A 8 -6.42 -7.11 3.38
N ARG A 9 -7.58 -7.20 4.03
CA ARG A 9 -8.05 -8.41 4.68
C ARG A 9 -8.03 -9.60 3.72
N LYS A 10 -7.57 -10.76 4.20
CA LYS A 10 -7.43 -11.98 3.41
C LYS A 10 -8.71 -12.35 2.63
N GLU A 11 -9.86 -12.30 3.28
CA GLU A 11 -11.16 -12.66 2.67
C GLU A 11 -11.55 -11.71 1.51
N ILE A 12 -11.11 -10.45 1.57
CA ILE A 12 -11.32 -9.49 0.48
C ILE A 12 -10.33 -9.76 -0.64
N ALA A 13 -9.06 -10.00 -0.31
CA ALA A 13 -8.05 -10.33 -1.30
C ALA A 13 -8.45 -11.56 -2.12
N GLU A 14 -8.92 -12.63 -1.48
CA GLU A 14 -9.41 -13.84 -2.16
C GLU A 14 -10.59 -13.54 -3.10
N ARG A 15 -11.58 -12.77 -2.64
CA ARG A 15 -12.79 -12.46 -3.42
C ARG A 15 -12.57 -11.50 -4.60
N TYR A 16 -11.52 -10.68 -4.53
CA TYR A 16 -11.21 -9.62 -5.48
C TYR A 16 -9.86 -9.80 -6.21
N TYR A 17 -9.18 -10.93 -6.03
CA TYR A 17 -7.87 -11.19 -6.62
C TYR A 17 -7.86 -10.97 -8.14
N TYR A 18 -8.82 -11.56 -8.85
CA TYR A 18 -8.96 -11.42 -10.31
C TYR A 18 -9.72 -10.15 -10.74
N LYS A 19 -10.14 -9.30 -9.81
CA LYS A 19 -10.90 -8.06 -10.07
C LYS A 19 -10.01 -6.83 -9.91
N VAL A 20 -8.81 -6.90 -10.49
CA VAL A 20 -7.75 -5.90 -10.29
C VAL A 20 -8.21 -4.49 -10.68
N ASP A 21 -8.94 -4.34 -11.79
CA ASP A 21 -9.44 -3.03 -12.25
C ASP A 21 -10.58 -2.48 -11.39
N LEU A 22 -11.36 -3.36 -10.73
CA LEU A 22 -12.37 -2.91 -9.77
C LEU A 22 -11.71 -2.31 -8.53
N MET A 23 -10.68 -2.98 -8.01
CA MET A 23 -9.88 -2.47 -6.89
C MET A 23 -9.19 -1.16 -7.27
N LYS A 24 -8.65 -1.07 -8.50
CA LYS A 24 -8.02 0.14 -9.02
C LYS A 24 -8.98 1.32 -8.99
N ARG A 25 -10.18 1.15 -9.56
CA ARG A 25 -11.21 2.19 -9.59
C ARG A 25 -11.59 2.64 -8.19
N PHE A 26 -11.84 1.70 -7.28
CA PHE A 26 -12.16 2.00 -5.88
C PHE A 26 -11.07 2.87 -5.22
N PHE A 27 -9.81 2.48 -5.31
CA PHE A 27 -8.73 3.22 -4.65
C PHE A 27 -8.43 4.57 -5.31
N LEU A 28 -8.54 4.68 -6.64
CA LEU A 28 -8.41 5.98 -7.32
C LEU A 28 -9.54 6.93 -6.92
N GLU A 29 -10.78 6.45 -6.86
CA GLU A 29 -11.93 7.26 -6.41
C GLU A 29 -11.74 7.71 -4.96
N LEU A 30 -11.24 6.82 -4.08
CA LEU A 30 -10.90 7.17 -2.70
C LEU A 30 -9.79 8.24 -2.61
N ILE A 31 -8.72 8.11 -3.41
CA ILE A 31 -7.63 9.10 -3.45
C ILE A 31 -8.16 10.46 -3.94
N GLN A 32 -9.03 10.47 -4.94
CA GLN A 32 -9.57 11.69 -5.56
C GLN A 32 -10.71 12.35 -4.76
N ARG A 33 -11.45 11.58 -3.96
CA ARG A 33 -12.63 12.02 -3.17
C ARG A 33 -12.58 11.54 -1.72
N PRO A 34 -11.56 11.94 -0.95
CA PRO A 34 -11.34 11.45 0.42
C PRO A 34 -12.44 11.84 1.42
N GLU A 35 -13.26 12.86 1.10
CA GLU A 35 -14.39 13.33 1.91
C GLU A 35 -15.61 12.40 1.88
N SER A 36 -15.63 11.40 0.99
CA SER A 36 -16.76 10.50 0.88
C SER A 36 -16.81 9.50 2.04
N ILE A 37 -17.78 9.71 2.95
CA ILE A 37 -18.02 8.84 4.11
C ILE A 37 -18.23 7.36 3.68
N ALA A 38 -18.89 7.13 2.55
CA ALA A 38 -19.11 5.79 2.02
C ALA A 38 -17.78 5.09 1.65
N HIS A 39 -16.90 5.78 0.93
CA HIS A 39 -15.58 5.25 0.56
C HIS A 39 -14.71 5.00 1.81
N VAL A 40 -14.74 5.91 2.79
CA VAL A 40 -14.00 5.73 4.05
C VAL A 40 -14.52 4.51 4.82
N ARG A 41 -15.84 4.31 4.90
CA ARG A 41 -16.41 3.12 5.56
C ARG A 41 -16.03 1.83 4.82
N GLN A 42 -16.08 1.83 3.50
CA GLN A 42 -15.66 0.68 2.69
C GLN A 42 -14.17 0.39 2.87
N LEU A 43 -13.32 1.43 2.89
CA LEU A 43 -11.89 1.30 3.15
C LEU A 43 -11.65 0.61 4.49
N LEU A 44 -12.24 1.12 5.57
CA LEU A 44 -12.11 0.54 6.92
C LEU A 44 -12.64 -0.89 7.02
N TYR A 45 -13.63 -1.25 6.19
CA TYR A 45 -14.16 -2.60 6.12
C TYR A 45 -13.19 -3.55 5.40
N ILE A 46 -12.58 -3.11 4.30
CA ILE A 46 -11.73 -4.00 3.48
C ILE A 46 -10.29 -4.09 3.97
N THR A 47 -9.81 -3.11 4.73
CA THR A 47 -8.42 -3.06 5.18
C THR A 47 -8.22 -3.67 6.57
N GLU A 48 -6.98 -4.04 6.84
CA GLU A 48 -6.51 -4.49 8.15
C GLU A 48 -5.22 -3.77 8.54
N SER A 49 -4.95 -3.70 9.85
CA SER A 49 -3.76 -3.01 10.38
C SER A 49 -2.49 -3.78 10.03
N PHE A 50 -1.46 -3.09 9.55
CA PHE A 50 -0.14 -3.67 9.29
C PHE A 50 0.98 -2.71 9.70
N PRO A 51 1.99 -3.15 10.47
CA PRO A 51 3.06 -2.28 10.95
C PRO A 51 4.07 -1.94 9.84
N PHE A 52 3.69 -1.12 8.85
CA PHE A 52 4.49 -0.83 7.66
C PHE A 52 5.89 -0.31 8.01
N HIS A 53 5.98 0.65 8.93
CA HIS A 53 7.25 1.25 9.30
C HIS A 53 8.18 0.23 9.94
N GLU A 54 7.73 -0.45 11.01
CA GLU A 54 8.53 -1.43 11.74
C GLU A 54 8.90 -2.61 10.84
N TRP A 55 7.98 -3.04 9.97
CA TRP A 55 8.23 -4.14 9.05
C TRP A 55 9.30 -3.78 8.02
N VAL A 56 9.18 -2.63 7.37
CA VAL A 56 10.13 -2.18 6.34
C VAL A 56 11.49 -1.92 6.96
N VAL A 57 11.58 -1.26 8.13
CA VAL A 57 12.86 -1.03 8.81
C VAL A 57 13.55 -2.35 9.19
N LYS A 58 12.79 -3.35 9.62
CA LYS A 58 13.34 -4.66 10.02
C LYS A 58 13.80 -5.51 8.83
N HIS A 59 13.11 -5.41 7.69
CA HIS A 59 13.31 -6.33 6.56
C HIS A 59 13.90 -5.70 5.30
N SER A 60 14.06 -4.37 5.26
CA SER A 60 14.72 -3.68 4.16
C SER A 60 16.24 -3.84 4.27
N PRO A 61 16.94 -4.18 3.16
CA PRO A 61 18.39 -4.25 3.14
C PRO A 61 19.05 -2.86 3.28
N LEU A 62 18.30 -1.79 3.04
CA LEU A 62 18.79 -0.41 3.01
C LEU A 62 18.54 0.27 4.36
N LYS A 63 19.46 0.12 5.32
CA LYS A 63 19.32 0.68 6.68
C LYS A 63 19.37 2.22 6.76
N GLU A 64 19.80 2.92 5.71
CA GLU A 64 20.15 4.35 5.78
C GLU A 64 19.59 5.24 4.65
N GLY A 65 18.78 4.71 3.73
CA GLY A 65 18.49 5.40 2.45
C GLY A 65 17.18 6.21 2.36
N VAL A 66 16.30 6.18 3.35
CA VAL A 66 14.96 6.79 3.20
C VAL A 66 14.98 8.28 3.54
N LYS A 67 15.49 9.11 2.62
CA LYS A 67 15.44 10.57 2.77
C LYS A 67 14.01 11.07 2.65
N ARG A 68 13.63 11.95 3.58
CA ARG A 68 12.31 12.60 3.67
C ARG A 68 12.07 13.47 2.44
N SER A 69 10.97 13.22 1.73
CA SER A 69 10.41 14.19 0.78
C SER A 69 9.05 14.64 1.31
N LEU A 70 9.02 15.86 1.85
CA LEU A 70 7.83 16.52 2.37
C LEU A 70 7.12 17.26 1.23
N SER A 71 6.26 16.56 0.52
CA SER A 71 5.07 17.13 -0.14
C SER A 71 4.11 15.97 -0.40
N HIS A 72 3.03 15.89 0.37
CA HIS A 72 2.00 14.87 0.18
C HIS A 72 0.77 15.55 -0.42
N ASP A 73 0.51 15.28 -1.70
CA ASP A 73 -0.71 15.73 -2.40
C ASP A 73 -1.88 14.76 -2.21
N VAL A 74 -1.79 13.86 -1.22
CA VAL A 74 -2.83 12.86 -0.95
C VAL A 74 -3.56 13.26 0.34
N PRO A 75 -4.82 13.75 0.26
CA PRO A 75 -5.45 14.45 1.39
C PRO A 75 -5.75 13.55 2.61
N PHE A 76 -5.71 12.22 2.47
CA PHE A 76 -5.90 11.28 3.57
C PHE A 76 -4.61 10.93 4.34
N LEU A 77 -3.43 11.34 3.87
CA LEU A 77 -2.15 10.99 4.50
C LEU A 77 -1.53 12.21 5.17
N LYS A 78 -1.46 12.16 6.51
CA LYS A 78 -0.68 13.15 7.27
C LYS A 78 0.80 12.74 7.26
N SER A 79 1.65 13.68 6.89
CA SER A 79 3.10 13.50 6.95
C SER A 79 3.62 13.65 8.37
N SER A 80 4.17 12.60 8.96
CA SER A 80 5.02 12.72 10.17
C SER A 80 6.41 12.08 10.01
N SER A 81 6.70 11.43 8.88
CA SER A 81 7.98 10.74 8.65
C SER A 81 8.38 10.70 7.16
N SER A 82 9.48 10.01 6.83
CA SER A 82 9.94 9.76 5.45
C SER A 82 8.97 8.92 4.60
N TYR A 83 7.93 8.39 5.25
CA TYR A 83 6.75 7.78 4.64
C TYR A 83 5.51 8.54 5.11
N GLY A 84 4.55 8.76 4.20
CA GLY A 84 3.22 9.18 4.58
C GLY A 84 2.48 7.95 5.10
N ILE A 85 2.42 7.75 6.41
CA ILE A 85 1.58 6.69 6.98
C ILE A 85 0.28 7.36 7.39
N MET A 86 -0.87 6.77 7.05
CA MET A 86 -2.12 7.31 7.57
C MET A 86 -2.15 7.04 9.07
N ASP A 87 -2.04 8.12 9.86
CA ASP A 87 -2.05 8.11 11.31
C ASP A 87 -3.46 7.83 11.84
N ASN A 88 -3.94 6.60 11.61
CA ASN A 88 -4.97 5.89 12.36
C ASN A 88 -5.03 4.45 11.81
N LYS A 89 -4.60 3.46 12.62
CA LYS A 89 -4.66 1.99 12.36
C LYS A 89 -3.70 1.39 11.31
N ASN A 90 -2.69 2.11 10.81
CA ASN A 90 -1.59 1.57 10.00
C ASN A 90 -2.02 0.62 8.86
N TYR A 91 -3.15 0.85 8.20
CA TYR A 91 -3.61 -0.05 7.14
C TYR A 91 -3.17 0.36 5.74
N CYS A 92 -2.51 1.52 5.61
CA CYS A 92 -1.82 1.88 4.37
C CYS A 92 -0.57 2.72 4.62
N CYS A 93 0.33 2.72 3.64
CA CYS A 93 1.48 3.60 3.59
C CYS A 93 1.63 4.22 2.20
N LEU A 94 2.09 5.47 2.16
CA LEU A 94 2.54 6.16 0.97
C LEU A 94 4.05 6.20 0.97
N PHE A 95 4.60 5.87 -0.19
CA PHE A 95 6.01 5.82 -0.45
C PHE A 95 6.32 6.57 -1.74
N GLN A 96 7.36 7.39 -1.68
CA GLN A 96 7.91 8.10 -2.82
C GLN A 96 9.12 7.33 -3.37
N CYS A 97 9.09 7.07 -4.67
CA CYS A 97 10.22 6.50 -5.42
C CYS A 97 10.49 7.30 -6.68
N GLU A 98 11.71 7.22 -7.19
CA GLU A 98 12.09 7.71 -8.50
C GLU A 98 11.56 6.79 -9.60
N ASN A 99 11.59 5.47 -9.38
CA ASN A 99 11.18 4.46 -10.35
C ASN A 99 10.70 3.16 -9.67
N LEU A 100 10.15 2.25 -10.48
CA LEU A 100 9.64 0.94 -10.00
C LEU A 100 10.73 0.07 -9.36
N TRP A 101 11.97 0.15 -9.84
CA TRP A 101 13.06 -0.67 -9.30
C TRP A 101 13.40 -0.27 -7.86
N GLN A 102 13.42 1.03 -7.57
CA GLN A 102 13.59 1.53 -6.20
C GLN A 102 12.40 1.13 -5.32
N ALA A 103 11.17 1.20 -5.83
CA ALA A 103 9.98 0.75 -5.12
C ALA A 103 10.06 -0.73 -4.73
N GLU A 104 10.47 -1.54 -5.69
CA GLU A 104 10.63 -2.98 -5.54
C GLU A 104 11.63 -3.31 -4.43
N ALA A 105 12.84 -2.73 -4.47
CA ALA A 105 13.90 -3.03 -3.52
C ALA A 105 13.62 -2.49 -2.10
N MET A 106 12.97 -1.33 -1.98
CA MET A 106 12.80 -0.66 -0.68
C MET A 106 11.57 -1.14 0.09
N VAL A 107 10.46 -1.41 -0.62
CA VAL A 107 9.16 -1.63 0.01
C VAL A 107 8.52 -2.93 -0.45
N LEU A 108 8.41 -3.18 -1.76
CA LEU A 108 7.60 -4.30 -2.25
C LEU A 108 8.22 -5.66 -1.92
N GLU A 109 9.53 -5.83 -2.10
CA GLU A 109 10.24 -7.08 -1.80
C GLU A 109 10.19 -7.43 -0.30
N PRO A 110 10.44 -6.50 0.64
CA PRO A 110 10.20 -6.73 2.06
C PRO A 110 8.74 -7.12 2.39
N LEU A 111 7.75 -6.48 1.76
CA LEU A 111 6.34 -6.77 2.03
C LEU A 111 5.90 -8.16 1.54
N ARG A 112 6.47 -8.67 0.43
CA ARG A 112 6.20 -10.03 -0.07
C ARG A 112 6.60 -11.15 0.90
N ARG A 113 7.45 -10.84 1.87
CA ARG A 113 7.87 -11.78 2.93
C ARG A 113 6.85 -11.87 4.06
N SER A 114 5.86 -10.99 4.10
CA SER A 114 4.77 -11.07 5.07
C SER A 114 3.65 -11.98 4.56
N SER A 115 2.82 -12.48 5.48
CA SER A 115 1.62 -13.24 5.16
C SER A 115 0.42 -12.38 4.77
N HIS A 116 0.56 -11.04 4.77
CA HIS A 116 -0.55 -10.13 4.49
C HIS A 116 -0.76 -9.96 3.00
N SER A 117 -1.99 -9.64 2.62
CA SER A 117 -2.32 -9.31 1.24
C SER A 117 -2.22 -7.80 1.05
N PHE A 118 -1.45 -7.35 0.06
CA PHE A 118 -1.35 -5.94 -0.24
C PHE A 118 -1.88 -5.63 -1.63
N TYR A 119 -2.55 -4.48 -1.73
CA TYR A 119 -2.88 -3.86 -2.99
C TYR A 119 -2.05 -2.59 -3.14
N ILE A 120 -1.37 -2.45 -4.28
CA ILE A 120 -0.49 -1.33 -4.58
C ILE A 120 -1.13 -0.51 -5.68
N ILE A 121 -1.07 0.81 -5.54
CA ILE A 121 -1.51 1.73 -6.58
C ILE A 121 -0.65 2.98 -6.60
N GLU A 122 -0.18 3.35 -7.78
CA GLU A 122 0.38 4.65 -8.03
C GLU A 122 -0.73 5.71 -8.05
N THR A 123 -0.49 6.89 -7.48
CA THR A 123 -1.49 7.97 -7.43
C THR A 123 -1.99 8.44 -8.80
N LYS A 124 -1.18 8.26 -9.85
CA LYS A 124 -1.56 8.51 -11.26
C LYS A 124 -2.32 7.35 -11.90
N GLY A 125 -2.32 6.17 -11.28
CA GLY A 125 -3.05 4.98 -11.73
C GLY A 125 -2.41 4.19 -12.88
N GLU A 126 -1.15 4.47 -13.23
CA GLU A 126 -0.45 3.74 -14.30
C GLU A 126 0.05 2.38 -13.79
N HIS A 127 0.64 2.35 -12.59
CA HIS A 127 1.11 1.12 -11.95
C HIS A 127 0.22 0.70 -10.77
N TYR A 128 -0.36 -0.49 -10.84
CA TYR A 128 -1.24 -1.01 -9.79
C TYR A 128 -1.32 -2.55 -9.81
N GLY A 129 -1.72 -3.13 -8.69
CA GLY A 129 -2.00 -4.56 -8.62
C GLY A 129 -1.82 -5.16 -7.23
N TRP A 130 -2.11 -6.45 -7.14
CA TRP A 130 -1.85 -7.23 -5.94
C TRP A 130 -0.36 -7.50 -5.79
N LEU A 131 0.15 -7.29 -4.59
CA LEU A 131 1.46 -7.79 -4.22
C LEU A 131 1.35 -9.30 -3.94
N SER A 132 1.67 -10.11 -4.96
CA SER A 132 1.69 -11.57 -4.79
C SER A 132 2.75 -11.96 -3.76
N PRO A 133 2.46 -12.91 -2.85
CA PRO A 133 3.49 -13.59 -2.09
C PRO A 133 4.54 -14.20 -3.03
N LEU A 134 5.75 -14.43 -2.51
CA LEU A 134 6.83 -15.09 -3.25
C LEU A 134 6.35 -16.42 -3.86
N ALA A 135 6.83 -16.74 -5.06
CA ALA A 135 6.43 -17.92 -5.82
C ALA A 135 6.53 -19.19 -4.96
N GLY A 136 5.41 -19.87 -4.74
CA GLY A 136 5.30 -21.07 -3.90
C GLY A 136 4.16 -21.03 -2.88
N GLN A 137 3.69 -19.85 -2.46
CA GLN A 137 2.55 -19.73 -1.53
C GLN A 137 1.18 -19.58 -2.23
N ARG A 138 1.13 -19.62 -3.56
CA ARG A 138 -0.10 -19.52 -4.36
C ARG A 138 -1.09 -20.68 -4.16
N LEU A 139 -0.64 -21.77 -3.53
CA LEU A 139 -1.43 -23.01 -3.36
C LEU A 139 -2.00 -23.21 -1.95
N LEU A 140 -1.90 -22.20 -1.06
CA LEU A 140 -2.42 -22.29 0.32
C LEU A 140 -3.42 -21.17 0.67
N LEU A 141 -3.92 -20.44 -0.33
CA LEU A 141 -5.11 -19.60 -0.15
C LEU A 141 -6.37 -20.46 -0.28
#